data_AF-A0A957CB82-F1
#
_entry.id   AF-A0A957CB82-F1
#
_cell.length_a   1.000
_cell.length_b   1.000
_cell.length_c   1.000
_cell.angle_alpha   90.00
_cell.angle_beta   90.00
_cell.angle_gamma   90.00
#
_symmetry.space_group_name_H-M   'P 1'
#
loop_
_entity.id
_entity.type
_entity.pdbx_description
1 polymer ?
#
loop_
_entity_poly.entity_id
_entity_poly.type
_entity_poly.pdbx_seq_one_letter_code
_entity_poly.pdbx_strand_id
1 'polypeptide(L)'
;MPIFALGKSLAETLAKEPPFDFFLSITNLTIIPDEIIGLAQKGAINFHDGPLPQFAGLYATSWALLNQATQHGVTWHEMRGGIDKGDILVQQLFDIAAGETAFALNVKAYEAGIASFTKLIEAIEANSLQPRAQNLAEQTYFGKYARPAAAATLDWNQPAEKLVALVNALQFGGYANPLALPKLNVNGRILTPTAAQPGSPTTAVPGTILSTDNQSLTVATANGSIVLAGLQTLDGTAVSPTELTVNQQLPTLDPATRAALTALNDKIVRQEGYWLRRLRQLRPVELPYADRSNTAVGQTYATATLPLPAGTAGDAHALTAAFAAYLARLSGSDNFDMALSLPALAEEVGEFA
;
A
#
# COMPACT_ATOMS: atom_id res chain seq x y z
N MET A 1 13.96 -32.82 -4.29
CA MET A 1 12.97 -32.57 -3.23
C MET A 1 11.59 -32.49 -3.85
N PRO A 2 10.57 -33.11 -3.23
CA PRO A 2 9.19 -32.94 -3.69
C PRO A 2 8.75 -31.48 -3.54
N ILE A 3 7.85 -31.04 -4.42
CA ILE A 3 7.24 -29.71 -4.37
C ILE A 3 5.74 -29.92 -4.19
N PHE A 4 5.18 -29.30 -3.16
CA PHE A 4 3.76 -29.40 -2.84
C PHE A 4 3.07 -28.06 -3.05
N ALA A 5 1.88 -28.09 -3.64
CA ALA A 5 1.06 -26.91 -3.75
C ALA A 5 0.51 -26.51 -2.37
N LEU A 6 0.52 -25.21 -2.07
CA LEU A 6 -0.21 -24.68 -0.93
C LEU A 6 -1.72 -24.91 -1.13
N GLY A 7 -2.43 -25.32 -0.08
CA GLY A 7 -3.86 -25.54 -0.16
C GLY A 7 -4.41 -26.30 1.03
N LYS A 8 -5.74 -26.54 1.01
CA LYS A 8 -6.47 -27.21 2.10
C LYS A 8 -5.97 -28.63 2.39
N SER A 9 -5.40 -29.32 1.40
CA SER A 9 -4.88 -30.69 1.54
C SER A 9 -3.40 -30.75 1.89
N LEU A 10 -2.74 -29.63 2.16
CA LEU A 10 -1.30 -29.61 2.41
C LEU A 10 -0.93 -30.41 3.65
N ALA A 11 -1.70 -30.29 4.74
CA ALA A 11 -1.46 -31.05 5.97
C ALA A 11 -1.55 -32.56 5.74
N GLU A 12 -2.61 -33.03 5.06
CA GLU A 12 -2.78 -34.45 4.72
C GLU A 12 -1.68 -34.98 3.80
N THR A 13 -1.17 -34.13 2.91
CA THR A 13 -0.06 -34.48 2.02
C THR A 13 1.23 -34.64 2.82
N LEU A 14 1.58 -33.64 3.65
CA LEU A 14 2.79 -33.66 4.45
C LEU A 14 2.79 -34.76 5.51
N ALA A 15 1.62 -35.13 6.04
CA ALA A 15 1.50 -36.23 7.01
C ALA A 15 1.83 -37.62 6.42
N LYS A 16 1.87 -37.76 5.09
CA LYS A 16 2.24 -39.00 4.39
C LYS A 16 3.72 -39.05 4.02
N GLU A 17 4.42 -37.92 4.13
CA GLU A 17 5.86 -37.85 3.88
C GLU A 17 6.65 -38.40 5.07
N PRO A 18 7.94 -38.77 4.87
CA PRO A 18 8.81 -39.11 5.97
C PRO A 18 8.85 -38.00 7.05
N PRO A 19 8.99 -38.36 8.34
CA PRO A 19 9.05 -37.37 9.40
C PRO A 19 10.21 -36.40 9.19
N PHE A 20 10.01 -35.14 9.56
CA PHE A 20 11.02 -34.11 9.48
C PHE A 20 11.22 -33.42 10.84
N ASP A 21 12.46 -33.06 11.10
CA ASP A 21 12.85 -32.40 12.35
C ASP A 21 12.34 -30.96 12.41
N PHE A 22 12.55 -30.18 11.34
CA PHE A 22 12.25 -28.76 11.32
C PHE A 22 11.33 -28.37 10.16
N PHE A 23 10.40 -27.48 10.43
CA PHE A 23 9.61 -26.76 9.41
C PHE A 23 10.10 -25.32 9.30
N LEU A 24 10.45 -24.86 8.11
CA LEU A 24 10.92 -23.50 7.88
C LEU A 24 9.91 -22.73 7.02
N SER A 25 9.31 -21.69 7.59
CA SER A 25 8.47 -20.73 6.88
C SER A 25 9.30 -19.50 6.53
N ILE A 26 9.50 -19.24 5.23
CA ILE A 26 10.30 -18.12 4.75
C ILE A 26 9.45 -17.36 3.73
N THR A 27 9.26 -16.07 3.95
CA THR A 27 8.56 -15.13 3.04
C THR A 27 7.18 -15.64 2.59
N ASN A 28 6.49 -16.36 3.48
CA ASN A 28 5.20 -16.96 3.19
C ASN A 28 4.04 -16.07 3.68
N LEU A 29 3.17 -15.67 2.75
CA LEU A 29 2.01 -14.82 3.04
C LEU A 29 0.77 -15.61 3.48
N THR A 30 0.88 -16.94 3.59
CA THR A 30 -0.20 -17.83 4.01
C THR A 30 -0.07 -18.15 5.49
N ILE A 31 -1.18 -18.03 6.22
CA ILE A 31 -1.24 -18.51 7.60
C ILE A 31 -1.15 -20.05 7.56
N ILE A 32 -0.09 -20.59 8.17
CA ILE A 32 0.12 -22.03 8.26
C ILE A 32 -0.75 -22.59 9.40
N PRO A 33 -1.60 -23.60 9.13
CA PRO A 33 -2.38 -24.26 10.16
C PRO A 33 -1.53 -24.96 11.23
N ASP A 34 -2.01 -25.00 12.48
CA ASP A 34 -1.33 -25.65 13.60
C ASP A 34 -1.06 -27.14 13.35
N GLU A 35 -1.94 -27.82 12.60
CA GLU A 35 -1.75 -29.21 12.17
C GLU A 35 -0.50 -29.42 11.32
N ILE A 36 -0.08 -28.42 10.53
CA ILE A 36 1.16 -28.48 9.74
C ILE A 36 2.37 -28.15 10.62
N ILE A 37 2.23 -27.12 11.47
CA ILE A 37 3.26 -26.71 12.43
C ILE A 37 3.64 -27.88 13.34
N GLY A 38 2.65 -28.66 13.80
CA GLY A 38 2.83 -29.80 14.69
C GLY A 38 3.45 -31.05 14.05
N LEU A 39 3.65 -31.10 12.73
CA LEU A 39 4.34 -32.21 12.07
C LEU A 39 5.87 -32.18 12.29
N ALA A 40 6.43 -31.01 12.60
CA ALA A 40 7.86 -30.86 12.86
C ALA A 40 8.24 -31.46 14.22
N GLN A 41 9.18 -32.41 14.25
CA GLN A 41 9.53 -33.12 15.49
C GLN A 41 10.33 -32.27 16.49
N LYS A 42 11.12 -31.32 16.00
CA LYS A 42 12.01 -30.46 16.81
C LYS A 42 11.57 -29.00 16.83
N GLY A 43 10.96 -28.50 15.75
CA GLY A 43 10.37 -27.15 15.78
C GLY A 43 9.97 -26.59 14.43
N ALA A 44 9.03 -25.65 14.46
CA ALA A 44 8.65 -24.83 13.31
C ALA A 44 9.17 -23.40 13.50
N ILE A 45 9.87 -22.89 12.49
CA ILE A 45 10.61 -21.63 12.55
C ILE A 45 10.16 -20.75 11.40
N ASN A 46 9.87 -19.49 11.69
CA ASN A 46 9.54 -18.49 10.69
C ASN A 46 10.63 -17.43 10.58
N PHE A 47 10.84 -16.97 9.35
CA PHE A 47 11.59 -15.75 9.06
C PHE A 47 10.64 -14.55 9.02
N HIS A 48 10.93 -13.55 9.85
CA HIS A 48 10.28 -12.25 9.83
C HIS A 48 11.27 -11.16 9.41
N ASP A 49 10.87 -10.30 8.48
CA ASP A 49 11.70 -9.21 7.94
C ASP A 49 11.65 -7.93 8.81
N GLY A 50 11.53 -8.12 10.13
CA GLY A 50 11.50 -7.06 11.14
C GLY A 50 12.16 -7.45 12.48
N PRO A 51 12.51 -6.46 13.31
CA PRO A 51 13.12 -6.66 14.63
C PRO A 51 12.06 -6.96 15.70
N LEU A 52 11.58 -8.22 15.74
CA LEU A 52 10.57 -8.62 16.73
C LEU A 52 11.03 -8.32 18.16
N PRO A 53 10.12 -7.82 19.04
CA PRO A 53 8.66 -7.76 18.88
C PRO A 53 8.12 -6.57 18.05
N GLN A 54 8.98 -5.66 17.59
CA GLN A 54 8.55 -4.49 16.83
C GLN A 54 8.32 -4.84 15.35
N PHE A 55 7.38 -4.13 14.74
CA PHE A 55 7.02 -4.25 13.33
C PHE A 55 6.60 -5.67 12.91
N ALA A 56 5.88 -6.38 13.79
CA ALA A 56 5.26 -7.67 13.49
C ALA A 56 4.18 -7.53 12.40
N GLY A 57 3.88 -8.62 11.69
CA GLY A 57 2.91 -8.64 10.61
C GLY A 57 3.53 -8.37 9.24
N LEU A 58 2.95 -7.47 8.46
CA LEU A 58 3.30 -7.27 7.04
C LEU A 58 3.86 -5.88 6.77
N TYR A 59 4.73 -5.80 5.76
CA TYR A 59 5.38 -4.56 5.30
C TYR A 59 6.26 -3.91 6.38
N ALA A 60 7.00 -4.72 7.15
CA ALA A 60 7.80 -4.26 8.28
C ALA A 60 8.76 -3.12 7.92
N THR A 61 9.39 -3.17 6.75
CA THR A 61 10.30 -2.11 6.26
C THR A 61 9.56 -0.79 6.00
N SER A 62 8.38 -0.83 5.38
CA SER A 62 7.54 0.36 5.19
C SER A 62 7.12 0.96 6.53
N TRP A 63 6.68 0.13 7.49
CA TRP A 63 6.27 0.63 8.81
C TRP A 63 7.44 1.19 9.61
N ALA A 64 8.62 0.61 9.53
CA ALA A 64 9.83 1.15 10.15
C ALA A 64 10.13 2.57 9.63
N LEU A 65 10.07 2.77 8.31
CA LEU A 65 10.26 4.09 7.71
C LEU A 65 9.14 5.07 8.07
N LEU A 66 7.87 4.65 8.05
CA LEU A 66 6.73 5.48 8.45
C LEU A 66 6.80 5.94 9.91
N ASN A 67 7.40 5.14 10.78
CA ASN A 67 7.65 5.47 12.19
C ASN A 67 9.00 6.16 12.41
N GLN A 68 9.71 6.53 11.33
CA GLN A 68 11.02 7.18 11.35
C GLN A 68 12.04 6.45 12.23
N ALA A 69 11.99 5.11 12.21
CA ALA A 69 12.94 4.28 12.93
C ALA A 69 14.37 4.55 12.42
N THR A 70 15.35 4.50 13.32
CA THR A 70 16.77 4.64 12.97
C THR A 70 17.47 3.29 12.87
N GLN A 71 16.82 2.21 13.31
CA GLN A 71 17.33 0.85 13.28
C GLN A 71 16.19 -0.09 12.85
N HIS A 72 16.57 -1.14 12.11
CA HIS A 72 15.69 -2.24 11.71
C HIS A 72 16.38 -3.57 11.99
N GLY A 73 15.78 -4.67 11.56
CA GLY A 73 16.40 -5.97 11.66
C GLY A 73 15.57 -7.07 11.03
N VAL A 74 16.07 -8.30 11.17
CA VAL A 74 15.35 -9.52 10.81
C VAL A 74 15.40 -10.50 11.96
N THR A 75 14.39 -11.37 12.03
CA THR A 75 14.22 -12.30 13.13
C THR A 75 13.81 -13.68 12.64
N TRP A 76 14.55 -14.71 13.06
CA TRP A 76 14.13 -16.10 13.02
C TRP A 76 13.50 -16.45 14.36
N HIS A 77 12.25 -16.89 14.38
CA HIS A 77 11.52 -17.16 15.61
C HIS A 77 10.67 -18.42 15.50
N GLU A 78 10.30 -18.99 16.64
CA GLU A 78 9.40 -20.13 16.68
C GLU A 78 7.98 -19.76 16.21
N MET A 79 7.32 -20.66 15.50
CA MET A 79 5.94 -20.52 15.06
C MET A 79 4.98 -20.99 16.15
N ARG A 80 4.82 -20.21 17.23
CA ARG A 80 3.89 -20.50 18.32
C ARG A 80 3.29 -19.23 18.92
N GLY A 81 2.14 -19.35 19.59
CA GLY A 81 1.51 -18.24 20.32
C GLY A 81 0.84 -17.17 19.44
N GLY A 82 0.64 -17.45 18.15
CA GLY A 82 0.06 -16.54 17.15
C GLY A 82 1.09 -15.99 16.17
N ILE A 83 0.66 -15.06 15.31
CA ILE A 83 1.50 -14.45 14.27
C ILE A 83 2.64 -13.66 14.94
N ASP A 84 3.88 -14.03 14.60
CA ASP A 84 5.12 -13.37 15.02
C ASP A 84 5.32 -13.20 16.54
N LYS A 85 4.79 -14.12 17.34
CA LYS A 85 4.83 -14.05 18.82
C LYS A 85 5.76 -15.04 19.50
N GLY A 86 6.24 -16.05 18.79
CA GLY A 86 7.08 -17.09 19.37
C GLY A 86 8.48 -16.61 19.72
N ASP A 87 9.24 -17.44 20.44
CA ASP A 87 10.54 -17.07 20.96
C ASP A 87 11.54 -16.81 19.82
N ILE A 88 12.40 -15.83 20.01
CA ILE A 88 13.45 -15.45 19.07
C ILE A 88 14.58 -16.48 19.14
N LEU A 89 14.95 -17.05 17.99
CA LEU A 89 16.08 -17.97 17.86
C LEU A 89 17.34 -17.23 17.41
N VAL A 90 17.21 -16.40 16.36
CA VAL A 90 18.30 -15.57 15.84
C VAL A 90 17.72 -14.22 15.44
N GLN A 91 18.38 -13.14 15.82
CA GLN A 91 18.02 -11.78 15.40
C GLN A 91 19.26 -11.03 14.93
N GLN A 92 19.12 -10.29 13.84
CA GLN A 92 20.18 -9.46 13.30
C GLN A 92 19.65 -8.05 13.07
N LEU A 93 20.15 -7.10 13.86
CA LEU A 93 19.81 -5.68 13.78
C LEU A 93 20.80 -4.93 12.88
N PHE A 94 20.35 -3.85 12.28
CA PHE A 94 21.17 -2.95 11.46
C PHE A 94 20.56 -1.56 11.38
N ASP A 95 21.41 -0.54 11.19
CA ASP A 95 20.96 0.85 11.12
C ASP A 95 20.23 1.15 9.80
N ILE A 96 19.26 2.04 9.83
CA ILE A 96 18.58 2.55 8.64
C ILE A 96 19.34 3.78 8.17
N ALA A 97 19.83 3.77 6.92
CA ALA A 97 20.53 4.91 6.36
C ALA A 97 19.57 6.06 6.00
N ALA A 98 20.08 7.29 5.99
CA ALA A 98 19.28 8.44 5.56
C ALA A 98 18.85 8.26 4.09
N GLY A 99 17.59 8.58 3.79
CA GLY A 99 17.04 8.45 2.44
C GLY A 99 16.73 7.00 2.02
N GLU A 100 16.79 6.04 2.94
CA GLU A 100 16.32 4.67 2.70
C GLU A 100 14.89 4.64 2.15
N THR A 101 14.66 3.68 1.26
CA THR A 101 13.35 3.39 0.68
C THR A 101 12.88 2.03 1.18
N ALA A 102 11.56 1.77 1.16
CA ALA A 102 11.07 0.46 1.58
C ALA A 102 11.70 -0.68 0.76
N PHE A 103 11.98 -0.44 -0.52
CA PHE A 103 12.70 -1.36 -1.39
C PHE A 103 14.15 -1.60 -0.93
N ALA A 104 14.95 -0.54 -0.79
CA ALA A 104 16.36 -0.68 -0.41
C ALA A 104 16.52 -1.28 0.99
N LEU A 105 15.67 -0.88 1.95
CA LEU A 105 15.64 -1.45 3.28
C LEU A 105 15.24 -2.92 3.27
N ASN A 106 14.33 -3.32 2.38
CA ASN A 106 13.93 -4.72 2.21
C ASN A 106 15.06 -5.56 1.60
N VAL A 107 15.80 -5.04 0.62
CA VAL A 107 17.02 -5.71 0.09
C VAL A 107 18.03 -5.94 1.22
N LYS A 108 18.28 -4.93 2.05
CA LYS A 108 19.16 -5.05 3.23
C LYS A 108 18.65 -6.08 4.24
N ALA A 109 17.33 -6.16 4.44
CA ALA A 109 16.71 -7.18 5.28
C ALA A 109 16.92 -8.59 4.71
N TYR A 110 16.80 -8.78 3.40
CA TYR A 110 17.10 -10.08 2.78
C TYR A 110 18.56 -10.50 2.94
N GLU A 111 19.52 -9.57 2.76
CA GLU A 111 20.94 -9.84 3.00
C GLU A 111 21.20 -10.26 4.46
N ALA A 112 20.60 -9.53 5.41
CA ALA A 112 20.66 -9.87 6.83
C ALA A 112 19.97 -11.21 7.12
N GLY A 113 18.89 -11.54 6.41
CA GLY A 113 18.16 -12.80 6.51
C GLY A 113 19.01 -13.99 6.07
N ILE A 114 19.70 -13.88 4.94
CA ILE A 114 20.64 -14.89 4.45
C ILE A 114 21.79 -15.08 5.44
N ALA A 115 22.40 -13.98 5.91
CA ALA A 115 23.51 -14.06 6.86
C ALA A 115 23.10 -14.67 8.22
N SER A 116 21.90 -14.35 8.70
CA SER A 116 21.37 -14.90 9.95
C SER A 116 20.85 -16.34 9.81
N PHE A 117 20.45 -16.75 8.60
CA PHE A 117 20.08 -18.14 8.33
C PHE A 117 21.24 -19.11 8.56
N THR A 118 22.45 -18.75 8.13
CA THR A 118 23.65 -19.57 8.40
C THR A 118 23.83 -19.80 9.91
N LYS A 119 23.71 -18.74 10.72
CA LYS A 119 23.80 -18.83 12.19
C LYS A 119 22.71 -19.73 12.78
N LEU A 120 21.50 -19.66 12.22
CA LEU A 120 20.38 -20.53 12.65
C LEU A 120 20.70 -22.01 12.37
N ILE A 121 21.17 -22.34 11.17
CA ILE A 121 21.51 -23.71 10.79
C ILE A 121 22.67 -24.25 11.62
N GLU A 122 23.74 -23.47 11.82
CA GLU A 122 24.87 -23.85 12.68
C GLU A 122 24.41 -24.18 14.12
N ALA A 123 23.50 -23.37 14.68
CA ALA A 123 22.94 -23.61 16.01
C ALA A 123 22.03 -24.85 16.06
N ILE A 124 21.29 -25.14 14.98
CA ILE A 124 20.50 -26.37 14.85
C ILE A 124 21.41 -27.60 14.81
N GLU A 125 22.45 -27.59 13.98
CA GLU A 125 23.38 -28.71 13.81
C GLU A 125 24.16 -28.99 15.11
N ALA A 126 24.54 -27.94 15.83
CA ALA A 126 25.22 -28.04 17.12
C ALA A 126 24.26 -28.35 18.29
N ASN A 127 22.94 -28.46 18.05
CA ASN A 127 21.90 -28.60 19.07
C ASN A 127 22.03 -27.55 20.20
N SER A 128 22.29 -26.31 19.83
CA SER A 128 22.67 -25.22 20.74
C SER A 128 21.72 -24.02 20.69
N LEU A 129 20.57 -24.13 20.01
CA LEU A 129 19.53 -23.09 19.99
C LEU A 129 19.20 -22.61 21.41
N GLN A 130 19.16 -21.28 21.59
CA GLN A 130 18.78 -20.61 22.84
C GLN A 130 17.57 -19.70 22.58
N PRO A 131 16.34 -20.24 22.58
CA PRO A 131 15.15 -19.43 22.37
C PRO A 131 15.03 -18.34 23.44
N ARG A 132 14.79 -17.11 23.00
CA ARG A 132 14.58 -15.95 23.87
C ARG A 132 13.14 -15.46 23.75
N ALA A 133 12.39 -15.49 24.85
CA ALA A 133 11.04 -14.95 24.89
C ALA A 133 11.02 -13.47 24.46
N GLN A 134 10.02 -13.09 23.66
CA GLN A 134 9.77 -11.70 23.29
C GLN A 134 9.14 -10.92 24.45
N ASN A 135 9.49 -9.63 24.58
CA ASN A 135 8.72 -8.72 25.43
C ASN A 135 7.47 -8.24 24.67
N LEU A 136 6.37 -8.98 24.75
CA LEU A 136 5.15 -8.66 24.00
C LEU A 136 4.49 -7.33 24.41
N ALA A 137 4.86 -6.74 25.55
CA ALA A 137 4.42 -5.40 25.92
C ALA A 137 4.97 -4.30 24.97
N GLU A 138 6.06 -4.59 24.27
CA GLU A 138 6.69 -3.71 23.27
C GLU A 138 6.25 -4.04 21.83
N GLN A 139 5.31 -4.98 21.66
CA GLN A 139 4.89 -5.42 20.34
C GLN A 139 4.15 -4.32 19.59
N THR A 140 4.60 -4.05 18.36
CA THR A 140 3.84 -3.31 17.36
C THR A 140 3.47 -4.26 16.23
N TYR A 141 2.19 -4.26 15.84
CA TYR A 141 1.65 -5.20 14.86
C TYR A 141 0.90 -4.47 13.75
N PHE A 142 1.24 -4.80 12.50
CA PHE A 142 0.60 -4.26 11.31
C PHE A 142 0.06 -5.40 10.44
N GLY A 143 -1.24 -5.65 10.54
CA GLY A 143 -1.90 -6.71 9.78
C GLY A 143 -2.03 -6.40 8.29
N LYS A 144 -2.49 -7.39 7.51
CA LYS A 144 -2.69 -7.33 6.05
C LYS A 144 -3.42 -6.09 5.53
N TYR A 145 -4.38 -5.60 6.31
CA TYR A 145 -5.24 -4.48 5.94
C TYR A 145 -4.82 -3.16 6.60
N ALA A 146 -3.73 -3.13 7.37
CA ALA A 146 -3.20 -1.88 7.89
C ALA A 146 -2.76 -0.99 6.72
N ARG A 147 -3.06 0.30 6.82
CA ARG A 147 -2.75 1.30 5.80
C ARG A 147 -2.19 2.57 6.44
N PRO A 148 -1.31 3.31 5.76
CA PRO A 148 -0.90 4.63 6.23
C PRO A 148 -2.12 5.54 6.40
N ALA A 149 -2.10 6.38 7.44
CA ALA A 149 -3.16 7.33 7.72
C ALA A 149 -3.46 8.23 6.50
N ALA A 150 -4.72 8.70 6.44
CA ALA A 150 -5.26 9.52 5.36
C ALA A 150 -5.01 8.97 3.95
N ALA A 151 -5.05 7.64 3.82
CA ALA A 151 -4.76 6.93 2.57
C ALA A 151 -3.42 7.36 1.93
N ALA A 152 -2.39 7.61 2.76
CA ALA A 152 -1.08 8.12 2.32
C ALA A 152 -1.10 9.49 1.60
N THR A 153 -2.08 10.34 1.92
CA THR A 153 -2.12 11.71 1.41
C THR A 153 -1.21 12.62 2.22
N LEU A 154 -0.37 13.39 1.52
CA LEU A 154 0.59 14.34 2.08
C LEU A 154 -0.17 15.47 2.79
N ASP A 155 0.16 15.65 4.07
CA ASP A 155 -0.33 16.76 4.89
C ASP A 155 0.81 17.75 5.09
N TRP A 156 0.74 18.88 4.41
CA TRP A 156 1.82 19.88 4.45
C TRP A 156 2.06 20.47 5.84
N ASN A 157 1.09 20.33 6.77
CA ASN A 157 1.26 20.72 8.17
C ASN A 157 2.15 19.74 8.98
N GLN A 158 2.66 18.68 8.37
CA GLN A 158 3.67 17.82 8.97
C GLN A 158 5.09 18.34 8.65
N PRO A 159 6.10 18.01 9.48
CA PRO A 159 7.51 18.28 9.17
C PRO A 159 7.95 17.59 7.87
N ALA A 160 8.92 18.20 7.16
CA ALA A 160 9.44 17.64 5.91
C ALA A 160 9.95 16.20 6.07
N GLU A 161 10.65 15.88 7.17
CA GLU A 161 11.20 14.53 7.38
C GLU A 161 10.10 13.46 7.40
N LYS A 162 8.93 13.78 7.95
CA LYS A 162 7.80 12.86 8.04
C LYS A 162 7.13 12.63 6.69
N LEU A 163 7.06 13.66 5.85
CA LEU A 163 6.55 13.56 4.48
C LEU A 163 7.52 12.80 3.57
N VAL A 164 8.82 13.03 3.72
CA VAL A 164 9.87 12.25 3.03
C VAL A 164 9.78 10.78 3.43
N ALA A 165 9.66 10.49 4.73
CA ALA A 165 9.48 9.14 5.24
C ALA A 165 8.23 8.46 4.65
N LEU A 166 7.11 9.17 4.54
CA LEU A 166 5.89 8.64 3.92
C LEU A 166 6.10 8.24 2.44
N VAL A 167 6.73 9.09 1.64
CA VAL A 167 6.98 8.79 0.22
C VAL A 167 7.95 7.61 0.09
N ASN A 168 9.08 7.64 0.82
CA ASN A 168 10.12 6.62 0.70
C ASN A 168 9.67 5.26 1.26
N ALA A 169 8.83 5.24 2.30
CA ALA A 169 8.20 4.02 2.82
C ALA A 169 7.25 3.34 1.82
N LEU A 170 6.82 4.05 0.79
CA LEU A 170 5.94 3.58 -0.26
C LEU A 170 6.65 3.42 -1.61
N GLN A 171 7.98 3.55 -1.63
CA GLN A 171 8.80 3.29 -2.81
C GLN A 171 9.27 1.82 -2.82
N PHE A 172 8.61 1.01 -3.64
CA PHE A 172 8.82 -0.45 -3.77
C PHE A 172 9.72 -0.80 -4.97
N GLY A 173 10.39 0.19 -5.56
CA GLY A 173 11.22 0.00 -6.76
C GLY A 173 10.36 -0.41 -7.96
N GLY A 174 10.78 -1.46 -8.67
CA GLY A 174 10.03 -2.02 -9.79
C GLY A 174 8.96 -3.05 -9.40
N TYR A 175 8.78 -3.33 -8.11
CA TYR A 175 7.81 -4.30 -7.63
C TYR A 175 6.43 -3.69 -7.43
N ALA A 176 5.40 -4.53 -7.46
CA ALA A 176 4.06 -4.10 -7.09
C ALA A 176 4.04 -3.55 -5.66
N ASN A 177 3.43 -2.38 -5.46
CA ASN A 177 3.16 -1.80 -4.16
C ASN A 177 1.69 -2.03 -3.78
N PRO A 178 1.38 -3.06 -2.98
CA PRO A 178 0.02 -3.33 -2.50
C PRO A 178 -0.36 -2.55 -1.23
N LEU A 179 0.54 -1.71 -0.69
CA LEU A 179 0.30 -0.99 0.55
C LEU A 179 -0.46 0.31 0.29
N ALA A 180 0.14 1.24 -0.46
CA ALA A 180 -0.47 2.50 -0.88
C ALA A 180 0.48 3.28 -1.78
N LEU A 181 -0.03 4.18 -2.62
CA LEU A 181 0.77 5.23 -3.25
C LEU A 181 0.66 6.54 -2.46
N PRO A 182 1.76 7.29 -2.28
CA PRO A 182 1.71 8.63 -1.69
C PRO A 182 0.90 9.55 -2.61
N LYS A 183 0.11 10.46 -2.03
CA LYS A 183 -0.79 11.34 -2.78
C LYS A 183 -0.55 12.79 -2.43
N LEU A 184 -0.52 13.66 -3.43
CA LEU A 184 -0.75 15.10 -3.24
C LEU A 184 -2.02 15.51 -3.97
N ASN A 185 -2.77 16.43 -3.35
CA ASN A 185 -3.92 17.06 -3.96
C ASN A 185 -3.50 18.41 -4.56
N VAL A 186 -3.76 18.56 -5.86
CA VAL A 186 -3.59 19.81 -6.61
C VAL A 186 -4.97 20.25 -7.09
N ASN A 187 -5.69 21.00 -6.24
CA ASN A 187 -7.01 21.56 -6.54
C ASN A 187 -8.02 20.53 -7.11
N GLY A 188 -8.09 19.36 -6.49
CA GLY A 188 -8.99 18.27 -6.89
C GLY A 188 -8.35 17.23 -7.81
N ARG A 189 -7.16 17.48 -8.37
CA ARG A 189 -6.36 16.47 -9.07
C ARG A 189 -5.44 15.77 -8.08
N ILE A 190 -5.49 14.44 -8.03
CA ILE A 190 -4.56 13.63 -7.24
C ILE A 190 -3.36 13.25 -8.10
N LEU A 191 -2.16 13.58 -7.62
CA LEU A 191 -0.89 13.13 -8.18
C LEU A 191 -0.18 12.21 -7.18
N THR A 192 0.70 11.36 -7.68
CA THR A 192 1.53 10.44 -6.90
C THR A 192 3.00 10.69 -7.20
N PRO A 193 3.81 11.17 -6.25
CA PRO A 193 5.26 11.27 -6.43
C PRO A 193 5.90 9.89 -6.29
N THR A 194 7.00 9.64 -7.00
CA THR A 194 7.74 8.38 -6.88
C THR A 194 9.00 8.49 -6.03
N ALA A 195 9.45 9.71 -5.71
CA ALA A 195 10.61 9.95 -4.86
C ALA A 195 10.46 11.25 -4.06
N ALA A 196 11.09 11.30 -2.89
CA ALA A 196 11.17 12.50 -2.06
C ALA A 196 12.54 12.66 -1.39
N GLN A 197 12.95 13.91 -1.20
CA GLN A 197 14.13 14.30 -0.44
C GLN A 197 13.83 15.51 0.46
N PRO A 198 14.54 15.68 1.58
CA PRO A 198 14.48 16.90 2.36
C PRO A 198 14.94 18.09 1.51
N GLY A 199 14.18 19.19 1.56
CA GLY A 199 14.55 20.46 0.95
C GLY A 199 15.24 21.39 1.95
N SER A 200 15.41 22.65 1.54
CA SER A 200 16.00 23.68 2.40
C SER A 200 15.02 24.21 3.46
N PRO A 201 15.51 24.76 4.59
CA PRO A 201 14.68 25.50 5.52
C PRO A 201 13.92 26.64 4.84
N THR A 202 12.69 26.91 5.28
CA THR A 202 11.84 27.97 4.74
C THR A 202 10.87 28.45 5.81
N THR A 203 10.38 29.68 5.64
CA THR A 203 9.31 30.29 6.46
C THR A 203 8.01 30.48 5.68
N ALA A 204 7.95 29.99 4.44
CA ALA A 204 6.74 30.02 3.64
C ALA A 204 5.63 29.18 4.27
N VAL A 205 4.38 29.54 3.97
CA VAL A 205 3.21 28.85 4.52
C VAL A 205 3.20 27.39 4.04
N PRO A 206 2.91 26.41 4.91
CA PRO A 206 2.76 25.01 4.51
C PRO A 206 1.87 24.81 3.28
N GLY A 207 2.35 24.01 2.33
CA GLY A 207 1.70 23.76 1.04
C GLY A 207 2.10 24.74 -0.06
N THR A 208 2.86 25.80 0.23
CA THR A 208 3.35 26.74 -0.80
C THR A 208 4.36 26.07 -1.71
N ILE A 209 4.13 26.11 -3.03
CA ILE A 209 5.11 25.68 -4.04
C ILE A 209 6.22 26.72 -4.10
N LEU A 210 7.44 26.31 -3.76
CA LEU A 210 8.62 27.17 -3.69
C LEU A 210 9.35 27.25 -5.03
N SER A 211 9.45 26.11 -5.73
CA SER A 211 10.10 26.02 -7.02
C SER A 211 9.62 24.79 -7.79
N THR A 212 9.74 24.87 -9.10
CA THR A 212 9.46 23.78 -10.04
C THR A 212 10.53 23.78 -11.11
N ASP A 213 11.02 22.60 -11.46
CA ASP A 213 11.80 22.36 -12.69
C ASP A 213 11.23 21.16 -13.44
N ASN A 214 11.89 20.72 -14.52
CA ASN A 214 11.39 19.60 -15.34
C ASN A 214 11.37 18.24 -14.60
N GLN A 215 12.00 18.13 -13.44
CA GLN A 215 12.16 16.90 -12.67
C GLN A 215 11.61 17.01 -11.24
N SER A 216 11.65 18.20 -10.63
CA SER A 216 11.38 18.39 -9.22
C SER A 216 10.30 19.44 -8.91
N LEU A 217 9.56 19.17 -7.84
CA LEU A 217 8.61 20.07 -7.20
C LEU A 217 9.08 20.30 -5.75
N THR A 218 9.37 21.54 -5.37
CA THR A 218 9.70 21.88 -3.97
C THR A 218 8.49 22.52 -3.30
N VAL A 219 8.05 21.96 -2.16
CA VAL A 219 6.88 22.45 -1.41
C VAL A 219 7.28 22.76 0.03
N ALA A 220 6.82 23.90 0.56
CA ALA A 220 6.96 24.26 1.96
C ALA A 220 6.13 23.34 2.87
N THR A 221 6.66 23.01 4.04
CA THR A 221 6.01 22.16 5.04
C THR A 221 5.98 22.88 6.39
N ALA A 222 5.45 22.25 7.44
CA ALA A 222 5.47 22.85 8.78
C ALA A 222 6.89 23.10 9.32
N ASN A 223 7.88 22.32 8.89
CA ASN A 223 9.28 22.53 9.21
C ASN A 223 10.15 22.20 7.99
N GLY A 224 10.72 23.23 7.38
CA GLY A 224 11.51 23.12 6.15
C GLY A 224 10.66 22.88 4.91
N SER A 225 11.26 22.29 3.88
CA SER A 225 10.58 21.96 2.62
C SER A 225 10.85 20.52 2.21
N ILE A 226 10.03 20.01 1.30
CA ILE A 226 10.18 18.70 0.67
C ILE A 226 10.40 18.88 -0.83
N VAL A 227 11.34 18.13 -1.40
CA VAL A 227 11.57 18.02 -2.83
C VAL A 227 10.96 16.71 -3.32
N LEU A 228 9.93 16.80 -4.15
CA LEU A 228 9.24 15.67 -4.76
C LEU A 228 9.71 15.51 -6.21
N ALA A 229 9.81 14.27 -6.69
CA ALA A 229 10.13 13.95 -8.07
C ALA A 229 9.25 12.84 -8.63
N GLY A 230 9.24 12.71 -9.96
CA GLY A 230 8.51 11.67 -10.68
C GLY A 230 7.00 11.74 -10.45
N LEU A 231 6.42 12.93 -10.58
CA LEU A 231 4.97 13.11 -10.43
C LEU A 231 4.22 12.33 -11.50
N GLN A 232 3.22 11.57 -11.08
CA GLN A 232 2.35 10.80 -11.95
C GLN A 232 0.89 11.05 -11.60
N THR A 233 0.00 10.88 -12.58
CA THR A 233 -1.43 10.71 -12.28
C THR A 233 -1.71 9.29 -11.78
N LEU A 234 -2.93 9.03 -11.30
CA LEU A 234 -3.32 7.72 -10.77
C LEU A 234 -3.25 6.56 -11.78
N ASP A 235 -3.25 6.86 -13.09
CA ASP A 235 -3.08 5.85 -14.15
C ASP A 235 -1.61 5.61 -14.53
N GLY A 236 -0.68 6.34 -13.91
CA GLY A 236 0.76 6.23 -14.15
C GLY A 236 1.31 7.21 -15.20
N THR A 237 0.46 8.04 -15.82
CA THR A 237 0.93 9.07 -16.77
C THR A 237 1.80 10.09 -16.05
N ALA A 238 3.02 10.31 -16.56
CA ALA A 238 3.95 11.30 -16.02
C ALA A 238 3.41 12.73 -16.15
N VAL A 239 3.66 13.55 -15.13
CA VAL A 239 3.24 14.95 -15.04
C VAL A 239 4.48 15.80 -14.84
N SER A 240 4.66 16.83 -15.66
CA SER A 240 5.80 17.74 -15.48
C SER A 240 5.53 18.64 -14.28
N PRO A 241 6.46 18.78 -13.32
CA PRO A 241 6.28 19.70 -12.20
C PRO A 241 6.09 21.16 -12.64
N THR A 242 6.58 21.53 -13.83
CA THR A 242 6.37 22.86 -14.43
C THR A 242 4.92 23.14 -14.84
N GLU A 243 4.02 22.15 -14.82
CA GLU A 243 2.57 22.37 -14.92
C GLU A 243 1.99 23.06 -13.68
N LEU A 244 2.72 23.06 -12.56
CA LEU A 244 2.32 23.65 -11.30
C LEU A 244 2.88 25.07 -11.15
N THR A 245 2.13 25.95 -10.49
CA THR A 245 2.48 27.37 -10.40
C THR A 245 3.26 27.67 -9.11
N VAL A 246 4.44 28.26 -9.23
CA VAL A 246 5.21 28.75 -8.06
C VAL A 246 4.39 29.79 -7.29
N ASN A 247 4.48 29.76 -5.96
CA ASN A 247 3.66 30.52 -4.99
C ASN A 247 2.20 30.08 -4.89
N GLN A 248 1.75 29.09 -5.67
CA GLN A 248 0.47 28.44 -5.41
C GLN A 248 0.53 27.71 -4.06
N GLN A 249 -0.51 27.85 -3.25
CA GLN A 249 -0.67 27.03 -2.05
C GLN A 249 -1.48 25.78 -2.40
N LEU A 250 -0.88 24.61 -2.19
CA LEU A 250 -1.57 23.33 -2.26
C LEU A 250 -2.48 23.15 -1.04
N PRO A 251 -3.67 22.55 -1.22
CA PRO A 251 -4.60 22.30 -0.11
C PRO A 251 -3.94 21.45 0.97
N THR A 252 -4.09 21.89 2.22
CA THR A 252 -3.69 21.13 3.41
C THR A 252 -4.79 20.17 3.84
N LEU A 253 -4.41 19.09 4.51
CA LEU A 253 -5.38 18.20 5.16
C LEU A 253 -5.65 18.70 6.57
N ASP A 254 -6.81 19.29 6.80
CA ASP A 254 -7.23 19.56 8.17
C ASP A 254 -7.41 18.24 8.96
N PRO A 255 -7.36 18.28 10.31
CA PRO A 255 -7.46 17.07 11.13
C PRO A 255 -8.75 16.26 10.92
N ALA A 256 -9.87 16.91 10.62
CA ALA A 256 -11.15 16.24 10.42
C ALA A 256 -11.15 15.45 9.10
N THR A 257 -10.70 16.08 8.02
CA THR A 257 -10.52 15.46 6.70
C THR A 257 -9.50 14.31 6.77
N ARG A 258 -8.39 14.50 7.49
CA ARG A 258 -7.38 13.45 7.72
C ARG A 258 -7.98 12.23 8.42
N ALA A 259 -8.78 12.44 9.47
CA ALA A 259 -9.45 11.37 10.20
C ALA A 259 -10.50 10.66 9.32
N ALA A 260 -11.31 11.42 8.58
CA ALA A 260 -12.32 10.89 7.67
C ALA A 260 -11.70 10.00 6.58
N LEU A 261 -10.64 10.47 5.91
CA LEU A 261 -9.92 9.69 4.90
C LEU A 261 -9.30 8.41 5.49
N THR A 262 -8.79 8.47 6.73
CA THR A 262 -8.25 7.28 7.41
C THR A 262 -9.36 6.26 7.66
N ALA A 263 -10.47 6.69 8.25
CA ALA A 263 -11.60 5.83 8.57
C ALA A 263 -12.23 5.20 7.31
N LEU A 264 -12.38 5.99 6.23
CA LEU A 264 -12.86 5.50 4.95
C LEU A 264 -11.92 4.42 4.40
N ASN A 265 -10.61 4.71 4.36
CA ASN A 265 -9.63 3.77 3.82
C ASN A 265 -9.63 2.43 4.60
N ASP A 266 -9.71 2.49 5.93
CA ASP A 266 -9.78 1.31 6.79
C ASP A 266 -11.04 0.47 6.56
N LYS A 267 -12.16 1.11 6.19
CA LYS A 267 -13.41 0.44 5.81
C LYS A 267 -13.29 -0.26 4.44
N ILE A 268 -12.71 0.42 3.43
CA ILE A 268 -12.73 -0.05 2.03
C ILE A 268 -11.58 -0.99 1.67
N VAL A 269 -10.46 -0.94 2.38
CA VAL A 269 -9.23 -1.69 2.02
C VAL A 269 -9.45 -3.20 1.86
N ARG A 270 -10.40 -3.77 2.62
CA ARG A 270 -10.74 -5.20 2.52
C ARG A 270 -11.33 -5.58 1.16
N GLN A 271 -11.93 -4.60 0.47
CA GLN A 271 -12.53 -4.74 -0.86
C GLN A 271 -11.57 -4.36 -1.99
N GLU A 272 -10.37 -3.85 -1.69
CA GLU A 272 -9.38 -3.41 -2.69
C GLU A 272 -9.10 -4.51 -3.73
N GLY A 273 -8.89 -5.75 -3.27
CA GLY A 273 -8.66 -6.87 -4.18
C GLY A 273 -9.83 -7.16 -5.14
N TYR A 274 -11.08 -6.94 -4.71
CA TYR A 274 -12.24 -7.03 -5.60
C TYR A 274 -12.19 -5.92 -6.65
N TRP A 275 -12.02 -4.67 -6.23
CA TRP A 275 -11.99 -3.52 -7.13
C TRP A 275 -10.84 -3.55 -8.11
N LEU A 276 -9.64 -3.95 -7.69
CA LEU A 276 -8.49 -4.12 -8.59
C LEU A 276 -8.79 -5.15 -9.69
N ARG A 277 -9.45 -6.27 -9.36
CA ARG A 277 -9.86 -7.26 -10.37
C ARG A 277 -10.91 -6.70 -11.33
N ARG A 278 -11.90 -5.97 -10.82
CA ARG A 278 -12.94 -5.34 -11.64
C ARG A 278 -12.36 -4.27 -12.56
N LEU A 279 -11.51 -3.38 -12.04
CA LEU A 279 -10.90 -2.28 -12.80
C LEU A 279 -9.92 -2.78 -13.86
N ARG A 280 -9.15 -3.85 -13.59
CA ARG A 280 -8.26 -4.47 -14.59
C ARG A 280 -8.99 -5.08 -15.78
N GLN A 281 -10.26 -5.45 -15.61
CA GLN A 281 -11.10 -6.04 -16.65
C GLN A 281 -12.10 -5.04 -17.22
N LEU A 282 -12.08 -3.80 -16.72
CA LEU A 282 -13.02 -2.75 -17.12
C LEU A 282 -12.81 -2.42 -18.60
N ARG A 283 -13.91 -2.42 -19.34
CA ARG A 283 -13.96 -2.00 -20.74
C ARG A 283 -14.67 -0.66 -20.81
N PRO A 284 -13.94 0.46 -20.72
CA PRO A 284 -14.57 1.78 -20.74
C PRO A 284 -15.29 2.02 -22.07
N VAL A 285 -16.32 2.86 -22.03
CA VAL A 285 -16.97 3.33 -23.25
C VAL A 285 -16.03 4.31 -23.95
N GLU A 286 -15.63 4.00 -25.17
CA GLU A 286 -14.88 4.92 -26.03
C GLU A 286 -15.85 5.85 -26.77
N LEU A 287 -15.79 7.14 -26.45
CA LEU A 287 -16.64 8.15 -27.06
C LEU A 287 -15.92 8.76 -28.27
N PRO A 288 -16.52 8.78 -29.47
CA PRO A 288 -15.84 9.13 -30.73
C PRO A 288 -15.32 10.57 -30.82
N TYR A 289 -15.71 11.44 -29.88
CA TYR A 289 -15.32 12.85 -29.82
C TYR A 289 -14.66 13.23 -28.49
N ALA A 290 -14.31 12.25 -27.65
CA ALA A 290 -13.61 12.54 -26.41
C ALA A 290 -12.15 12.91 -26.71
N ASP A 291 -11.82 14.19 -26.54
CA ASP A 291 -10.43 14.63 -26.50
C ASP A 291 -9.81 14.23 -25.16
N ARG A 292 -8.95 13.21 -25.19
CA ARG A 292 -8.17 12.75 -24.02
C ARG A 292 -6.78 13.37 -23.96
N SER A 293 -6.42 14.26 -24.89
CA SER A 293 -5.09 14.89 -24.92
C SER A 293 -4.91 15.94 -23.83
N ASN A 294 -6.01 16.48 -23.30
CA ASN A 294 -6.00 17.51 -22.27
C ASN A 294 -6.29 16.90 -20.87
N THR A 295 -5.26 16.34 -20.25
CA THR A 295 -5.29 15.85 -18.85
C THR A 295 -4.91 16.94 -17.85
N ALA A 296 -5.02 18.22 -18.24
CA ALA A 296 -4.62 19.36 -17.43
C ALA A 296 -5.33 19.39 -16.06
N VAL A 297 -4.67 20.04 -15.10
CA VAL A 297 -5.13 20.21 -13.72
C VAL A 297 -6.52 20.85 -13.67
N GLY A 298 -7.47 20.16 -13.04
CA GLY A 298 -8.86 20.62 -12.85
C GLY A 298 -9.84 19.96 -13.82
N GLN A 299 -10.46 18.84 -13.40
CA GLN A 299 -11.60 18.31 -14.14
C GLN A 299 -12.80 19.24 -13.92
N THR A 300 -13.26 19.90 -14.99
CA THR A 300 -14.54 20.59 -14.98
C THR A 300 -15.61 19.60 -15.42
N TYR A 301 -16.45 19.18 -14.50
CA TYR A 301 -17.60 18.35 -14.83
C TYR A 301 -18.67 19.23 -15.47
N ALA A 302 -19.00 18.95 -16.73
CA ALA A 302 -20.17 19.50 -17.37
C ALA A 302 -21.35 18.55 -17.15
N THR A 303 -22.46 19.07 -16.61
CA THR A 303 -23.70 18.31 -16.52
C THR A 303 -24.52 18.55 -17.77
N ALA A 304 -24.89 17.46 -18.46
CA ALA A 304 -25.84 17.50 -19.55
C ALA A 304 -27.16 16.84 -19.11
N THR A 305 -28.28 17.49 -19.39
CA THR A 305 -29.61 16.88 -19.18
C THR A 305 -30.03 16.18 -20.46
N LEU A 306 -30.34 14.89 -20.36
CA LEU A 306 -30.84 14.09 -21.48
C LEU A 306 -32.34 13.82 -21.28
N PRO A 307 -33.19 14.09 -22.29
CA PRO A 307 -34.61 13.76 -22.19
C PRO A 307 -34.79 12.25 -22.11
N LEU A 308 -35.61 11.80 -21.17
CA LEU A 308 -35.92 10.38 -21.02
C LEU A 308 -36.83 9.91 -22.16
N PRO A 309 -36.57 8.72 -22.74
CA PRO A 309 -37.53 8.10 -23.64
C PRO A 309 -38.90 7.93 -22.98
N ALA A 310 -39.98 8.03 -23.77
CA ALA A 310 -41.32 7.79 -23.25
C ALA A 310 -41.42 6.38 -22.64
N GLY A 311 -41.96 6.27 -21.43
CA GLY A 311 -42.14 5.00 -20.72
C GLY A 311 -40.96 4.54 -19.85
N THR A 312 -39.86 5.32 -19.75
CA THR A 312 -38.73 5.00 -18.84
C THR A 312 -38.73 5.82 -17.54
N ALA A 313 -39.74 6.68 -17.34
CA ALA A 313 -39.85 7.52 -16.15
C ALA A 313 -40.21 6.68 -14.92
N GLY A 314 -39.39 6.78 -13.86
CA GLY A 314 -39.64 6.15 -12.56
C GLY A 314 -39.09 4.73 -12.37
N ASP A 315 -38.49 4.13 -13.40
CA ASP A 315 -37.82 2.82 -13.31
C ASP A 315 -36.30 2.99 -13.49
N ALA A 316 -35.54 2.74 -12.42
CA ALA A 316 -34.09 2.85 -12.41
C ALA A 316 -33.42 1.87 -13.39
N HIS A 317 -33.97 0.67 -13.56
CA HIS A 317 -33.44 -0.32 -14.51
C HIS A 317 -33.69 0.12 -15.95
N ALA A 318 -34.88 0.63 -16.25
CA ALA A 318 -35.20 1.17 -17.56
C ALA A 318 -34.31 2.36 -17.93
N LEU A 319 -34.00 3.22 -16.95
CA LEU A 319 -33.08 4.35 -17.13
C LEU A 319 -31.65 3.88 -17.44
N THR A 320 -31.10 2.96 -16.64
CA THR A 320 -29.76 2.41 -16.87
C THR A 320 -29.67 1.72 -18.23
N ALA A 321 -30.69 0.93 -18.60
CA ALA A 321 -30.74 0.25 -19.90
C ALA A 321 -30.84 1.24 -21.07
N ALA A 322 -31.65 2.30 -20.95
CA ALA A 322 -31.75 3.34 -21.97
C ALA A 322 -30.43 4.10 -22.14
N PHE A 323 -29.74 4.43 -21.06
CA PHE A 323 -28.43 5.09 -21.11
C PHE A 323 -27.36 4.18 -21.70
N ALA A 324 -27.34 2.90 -21.34
CA ALA A 324 -26.48 1.90 -21.98
C ALA A 324 -26.74 1.82 -23.49
N ALA A 325 -28.01 1.74 -23.92
CA ALA A 325 -28.35 1.71 -25.34
C ALA A 325 -27.94 2.98 -26.08
N TYR A 326 -28.03 4.15 -25.43
CA TYR A 326 -27.51 5.41 -25.96
C TYR A 326 -25.99 5.36 -26.16
N LEU A 327 -25.24 4.95 -25.14
CA LEU A 327 -23.79 4.81 -25.21
C LEU A 327 -23.34 3.77 -26.24
N ALA A 328 -24.08 2.67 -26.38
CA ALA A 328 -23.81 1.66 -27.39
C ALA A 328 -23.94 2.22 -28.81
N ARG A 329 -24.99 3.00 -29.08
CA ARG A 329 -25.19 3.67 -30.37
C ARG A 329 -24.14 4.75 -30.63
N LEU A 330 -23.75 5.48 -29.59
CA LEU A 330 -22.78 6.57 -29.71
C LEU A 330 -21.36 6.06 -29.95
N SER A 331 -20.96 4.99 -29.25
CA SER A 331 -19.62 4.40 -29.35
C SER A 331 -19.48 3.38 -30.47
N GLY A 332 -20.60 2.82 -30.96
CA GLY A 332 -20.60 1.67 -31.86
C GLY A 332 -20.21 0.35 -31.19
N SER A 333 -20.04 0.33 -29.86
CA SER A 333 -19.76 -0.86 -29.07
C SER A 333 -21.04 -1.43 -28.48
N ASP A 334 -21.24 -2.74 -28.56
CA ASP A 334 -22.34 -3.45 -27.90
C ASP A 334 -21.92 -4.06 -26.55
N ASN A 335 -20.65 -3.88 -26.15
CA ASN A 335 -20.07 -4.52 -24.98
C ASN A 335 -19.07 -3.61 -24.27
N PHE A 336 -19.47 -3.08 -23.11
CA PHE A 336 -18.69 -2.15 -22.30
C PHE A 336 -19.18 -2.20 -20.85
N ASP A 337 -18.35 -1.66 -19.95
CA ASP A 337 -18.67 -1.50 -18.54
C ASP A 337 -19.01 -0.04 -18.25
N MET A 338 -19.96 0.19 -17.34
CA MET A 338 -20.32 1.52 -16.86
C MET A 338 -20.27 1.56 -15.33
N ALA A 339 -19.78 2.66 -14.79
CA ALA A 339 -19.95 2.94 -13.37
C ALA A 339 -21.37 3.48 -13.13
N LEU A 340 -22.08 2.86 -12.19
CA LEU A 340 -23.42 3.28 -11.79
C LEU A 340 -23.40 3.57 -10.29
N SER A 341 -23.83 4.78 -9.94
CA SER A 341 -24.13 5.15 -8.55
C SER A 341 -25.61 5.52 -8.49
N LEU A 342 -26.36 4.82 -7.65
CA LEU A 342 -27.76 5.12 -7.38
C LEU A 342 -27.89 5.42 -5.88
N PRO A 343 -28.57 6.50 -5.47
CA PRO A 343 -28.75 6.83 -4.05
C PRO A 343 -29.30 5.65 -3.23
N ALA A 344 -30.27 4.91 -3.77
CA ALA A 344 -30.84 3.72 -3.13
C ALA A 344 -29.83 2.57 -2.97
N LEU A 345 -28.92 2.36 -3.94
CA LEU A 345 -27.83 1.39 -3.80
C LEU A 345 -26.73 1.89 -2.85
N ALA A 346 -26.49 3.20 -2.77
CA ALA A 346 -25.57 3.77 -1.80
C ALA A 346 -26.08 3.59 -0.36
N GLU A 347 -27.41 3.64 -0.15
CA GLU A 347 -28.05 3.31 1.12
C GLU A 347 -27.98 1.81 1.45
N GLU A 348 -28.23 0.91 0.49
CA GLU A 348 -28.16 -0.55 0.70
C GLU A 348 -26.73 -1.08 0.93
N VAL A 349 -25.75 -0.51 0.23
CA VAL A 349 -24.34 -0.90 0.33
C VAL A 349 -23.63 -0.13 1.48
N GLY A 350 -24.35 0.81 2.11
CA GLY A 350 -23.90 1.70 3.16
C GLY A 350 -22.97 2.77 2.61
N GLU A 351 -23.26 4.05 2.89
CA GLU A 351 -22.47 5.20 2.40
C GLU A 351 -20.96 4.92 2.52
N PHE A 352 -20.32 4.78 1.36
CA PHE A 352 -18.88 4.88 1.23
C PHE A 352 -18.60 6.36 0.98
N ALA A 353 -18.67 7.13 2.07
CA ALA A 353 -18.40 8.57 2.11
C ALA A 353 -16.90 8.84 2.05
#